data_AF-A0A6N3JY39-F1
#
_entry.id   AF-A0A6N3JY39-F1
#
_cell.length_a   1.000
_cell.length_b   1.000
_cell.length_c   1.000
_cell.angle_alpha   90.00
_cell.angle_beta   90.00
_cell.angle_gamma   90.00
#
_symmetry.space_group_name_H-M   'P 1'
#
loop_
_entity.id
_entity.type
_entity.pdbx_description
1 polymer ?
#
loop_
_entity_poly.entity_id
_entity_poly.type
_entity_poly.pdbx_seq_one_letter_code
_entity_poly.pdbx_strand_id
1 'polypeptide(L)'
;MTDPLAAEARRLRVDEQLSVAEIRARLGIGRDRVYALLRGVPPPEWTRRPRARDDTRAEALRLRAAGRSVNQIAAQLGVAKSTAYQWVRHLPLDPDDATAERRREHSKAMTEARWSAYREARDAAQVAEHARAAGVVGGLGERDLLMLGAAIYWCEGAKSKPWRRAVTIQFVNTDPGLLALFLRFLEVCGVDRTVPTYRVSIHESADAEAAVRWWVGRLRLPAERFRRTVLKRHNPTTVRRNTGDTYHGCLVITVPRSRELYWRIEGMIAELFRIADEVQGKDAAP
;
A
#
# COMPACT_ATOMS: atom_id res chain seq x y z
N MET A 1 -38.34 32.25 51.00
CA MET A 1 -39.78 31.96 50.86
C MET A 1 -39.94 30.76 49.94
N THR A 2 -40.28 29.60 50.50
CA THR A 2 -40.49 28.36 49.74
C THR A 2 -41.75 28.52 48.90
N ASP A 3 -41.65 28.32 47.58
CA ASP A 3 -42.81 28.35 46.69
C ASP A 3 -43.77 27.21 47.11
N PRO A 4 -44.98 27.49 47.64
CA PRO A 4 -45.90 26.46 48.11
C PRO A 4 -46.32 25.51 46.99
N LEU A 5 -46.28 25.94 45.72
CA LEU A 5 -46.52 25.09 44.56
C LEU A 5 -45.39 24.08 44.31
N ALA A 6 -44.16 24.39 44.72
CA ALA A 6 -43.03 23.48 44.57
C ALA A 6 -43.12 22.28 45.52
N ALA A 7 -43.52 22.52 46.78
CA ALA A 7 -43.72 21.46 47.75
C ALA A 7 -44.87 20.55 47.32
N GLU A 8 -45.98 21.13 46.86
CA GLU A 8 -47.15 20.39 46.43
C GLU A 8 -46.90 19.56 45.15
N ALA A 9 -46.24 20.13 44.13
CA ALA A 9 -45.87 19.39 42.93
C ALA A 9 -44.98 18.17 43.26
N ARG A 10 -44.04 18.31 44.20
CA ARG A 10 -43.17 17.22 44.64
C ARG A 10 -43.93 16.14 45.40
N ARG A 11 -44.86 16.53 46.29
CA ARG A 11 -45.77 15.61 46.99
C ARG A 11 -46.58 14.77 46.00
N LEU A 12 -47.24 15.41 45.04
CA LEU A 12 -48.00 14.72 43.98
C LEU A 12 -47.14 13.75 43.15
N ARG A 13 -45.85 14.06 42.99
CA ARG A 13 -44.90 13.22 42.24
C ARG A 13 -44.41 12.02 43.03
N VAL A 14 -44.11 12.20 44.32
CA VAL A 14 -43.49 11.17 45.17
C VAL A 14 -44.54 10.29 45.81
N ASP A 15 -45.60 10.88 46.35
CA ASP A 15 -46.59 10.15 47.16
C ASP A 15 -47.72 9.60 46.29
N GLU A 16 -48.25 10.43 45.38
CA GLU A 16 -49.35 10.04 44.49
C GLU A 16 -48.87 9.44 43.15
N GLN A 17 -47.55 9.37 42.92
CA GLN A 17 -46.92 8.78 41.72
C GLN A 17 -47.49 9.31 40.39
N LEU A 18 -47.90 10.59 40.37
CA LEU A 18 -48.54 11.19 39.20
C LEU A 18 -47.53 11.55 38.10
N SER A 19 -48.01 11.49 36.86
CA SER A 19 -47.30 11.96 35.67
C SER A 19 -47.28 13.50 35.60
N VAL A 20 -46.39 14.04 34.76
CA VAL A 20 -46.32 15.50 34.52
C VAL A 20 -47.64 16.04 33.95
N ALA A 21 -48.36 15.23 33.17
CA ALA A 21 -49.65 15.62 32.60
C ALA A 21 -50.75 15.74 33.66
N GLU A 22 -50.78 14.81 34.62
CA GLU A 22 -51.73 14.82 35.74
C GLU A 22 -51.43 15.93 36.74
N ILE A 23 -50.15 16.15 37.07
CA ILE A 23 -49.73 17.27 37.95
C ILE A 23 -50.07 18.62 37.31
N ARG A 24 -49.90 18.74 35.99
CA ARG A 24 -50.32 19.93 35.23
C ARG A 24 -51.82 20.17 35.34
N ALA A 25 -52.63 19.12 35.17
CA ALA A 25 -54.09 19.22 35.27
C ALA A 25 -54.55 19.56 36.70
N ARG A 26 -53.89 18.99 37.71
CA ARG A 26 -54.20 19.17 39.14
C ARG A 26 -53.87 20.59 39.63
N LEU A 27 -52.72 21.12 39.23
CA LEU A 27 -52.19 22.40 39.73
C LEU A 27 -52.52 23.59 38.81
N GLY A 28 -53.09 23.35 37.62
CA GLY A 28 -53.47 24.42 36.69
C GLY A 28 -52.29 25.23 36.12
N ILE A 29 -51.05 24.73 36.24
CA ILE A 29 -49.82 25.43 35.82
C ILE A 29 -49.32 24.93 34.46
N GLY A 30 -48.52 25.76 33.77
CA GLY A 30 -47.90 25.40 32.50
C GLY A 30 -46.91 24.23 32.61
N ARG A 31 -46.78 23.43 31.55
CA ARG A 31 -45.90 22.24 31.49
C ARG A 31 -44.47 22.54 31.92
N ASP A 32 -43.91 23.65 31.44
CA ASP A 32 -42.52 24.00 31.70
C ASP A 32 -42.32 24.45 33.16
N ARG A 33 -43.37 25.01 33.79
CA ARG A 33 -43.37 25.30 35.22
C ARG A 33 -43.38 24.00 36.05
N VAL A 34 -44.19 23.00 35.67
CA VAL A 34 -44.16 21.67 36.32
C VAL A 34 -42.76 21.05 36.25
N TYR A 35 -42.11 21.08 35.09
CA TYR A 35 -40.73 20.58 34.95
C TYR A 35 -39.72 21.36 35.81
N ALA A 36 -39.89 22.68 35.93
CA ALA A 36 -39.04 23.49 36.81
C ALA A 36 -39.22 23.10 38.29
N LEU A 37 -40.46 22.90 38.74
CA LEU A 37 -40.78 22.53 40.13
C LEU A 37 -40.32 21.11 40.48
N LEU A 38 -40.41 20.18 39.52
CA LEU A 38 -40.01 18.78 39.66
C LEU A 38 -38.53 18.52 39.34
N ARG A 39 -37.72 19.56 39.16
CA ARG A 39 -36.28 19.39 38.88
C ARG A 39 -35.62 18.59 40.01
N GLY A 40 -34.99 17.47 39.65
CA GLY A 40 -34.35 16.55 40.59
C GLY A 40 -35.25 15.46 41.18
N VAL A 41 -36.54 15.40 40.84
CA VAL A 41 -37.44 14.32 41.26
C VAL A 41 -37.63 13.32 40.11
N PRO A 42 -37.29 12.03 40.29
CA PRO A 42 -37.40 11.02 39.24
C PRO A 42 -38.87 10.78 38.83
N PRO A 43 -39.12 10.34 37.57
CA PRO A 43 -40.45 9.92 37.16
C PRO A 43 -40.84 8.58 37.80
N PRO A 44 -42.15 8.35 38.06
CA PRO A 44 -42.71 7.08 38.52
C PRO A 44 -42.29 5.90 37.64
N GLU A 45 -42.04 4.75 38.25
CA GLU A 45 -41.52 3.58 37.53
C GLU A 45 -42.47 3.09 36.44
N TRP A 46 -43.79 3.13 36.67
CA TRP A 46 -44.80 2.72 35.70
C TRP A 46 -44.84 3.61 34.43
N THR A 47 -44.31 4.84 34.51
CA THR A 47 -44.20 5.74 33.35
C THR A 47 -42.95 5.48 32.50
N ARG A 48 -42.03 4.62 32.96
CA ARG A 48 -40.88 4.18 32.15
C ARG A 48 -41.37 3.16 31.12
N ARG A 49 -41.31 3.50 29.84
CA ARG A 49 -41.57 2.53 28.76
C ARG A 49 -40.34 1.64 28.54
N PRO A 50 -40.43 0.31 28.68
CA PRO A 50 -39.38 -0.60 28.21
C PRO A 50 -39.18 -0.37 26.71
N ARG A 51 -37.93 -0.34 26.23
CA ARG A 51 -37.70 -0.36 24.78
C ARG A 51 -37.91 -1.79 24.31
N ALA A 52 -38.56 -1.99 23.17
CA ALA A 52 -38.93 -3.29 22.61
C ALA A 52 -37.75 -4.27 22.30
N ARG A 53 -36.52 -3.97 22.75
CA ARG A 53 -35.30 -4.77 22.54
C ARG A 53 -34.44 -4.92 23.79
N ASP A 54 -34.94 -4.58 24.98
CA ASP A 54 -34.14 -4.62 26.21
C ASP A 54 -33.74 -6.07 26.57
N ASP A 55 -34.64 -7.05 26.40
CA ASP A 55 -34.35 -8.46 26.63
C ASP A 55 -33.35 -9.03 25.61
N THR A 56 -33.53 -8.69 24.33
CA THR A 56 -32.61 -9.09 23.25
C THR A 56 -31.21 -8.51 23.46
N ARG A 57 -31.14 -7.28 23.97
CA ARG A 57 -29.88 -6.62 24.32
C ARG A 57 -29.21 -7.32 25.51
N ALA A 58 -29.97 -7.68 26.55
CA ALA A 58 -29.43 -8.41 27.69
C ALA A 58 -28.82 -9.75 27.27
N GLU A 59 -29.51 -10.50 26.40
CA GLU A 59 -28.98 -11.76 25.87
C GLU A 59 -27.74 -11.56 24.99
N ALA A 60 -27.69 -10.49 24.19
CA ALA A 60 -26.49 -10.14 23.41
C ALA A 60 -25.25 -9.91 24.29
N LEU A 61 -25.44 -9.28 25.47
CA LEU A 61 -24.36 -9.07 26.44
C LEU A 61 -23.90 -10.40 27.05
N ARG A 62 -24.84 -11.30 27.39
CA ARG A 62 -24.53 -12.64 27.91
C ARG A 62 -23.74 -13.48 26.90
N LEU A 63 -24.16 -13.49 25.63
CA LEU A 63 -23.46 -14.19 24.55
C LEU A 63 -22.05 -13.62 24.32
N ARG A 64 -21.90 -12.30 24.45
CA ARG A 64 -20.59 -11.64 24.34
C ARG A 64 -19.65 -12.05 25.48
N ALA A 65 -20.15 -12.07 26.72
CA ALA A 65 -19.40 -12.53 27.89
C ALA A 65 -18.97 -14.01 27.76
N ALA A 66 -19.77 -14.84 27.07
CA ALA A 66 -19.41 -16.22 26.72
C ALA A 66 -18.45 -16.34 25.50
N GLY A 67 -17.83 -15.24 25.05
CA GLY A 67 -16.82 -15.24 23.99
C GLY A 67 -17.35 -15.33 22.56
N ARG A 68 -18.65 -15.11 22.32
CA ARG A 68 -19.22 -15.10 20.96
C ARG A 68 -18.89 -13.83 20.19
N SER A 69 -18.62 -13.97 18.89
CA SER A 69 -18.37 -12.83 17.99
C SER A 69 -19.66 -12.08 17.64
N VAL A 70 -19.54 -10.83 17.20
CA VAL A 70 -20.68 -10.00 16.75
C VAL A 70 -21.50 -10.70 15.67
N ASN A 71 -20.85 -11.43 14.75
CA ASN A 71 -21.52 -12.19 13.70
C ASN A 71 -22.34 -13.35 14.26
N GLN A 72 -21.81 -14.07 15.26
CA GLN A 72 -22.51 -15.18 15.91
C GLN A 72 -23.72 -14.67 16.71
N ILE A 73 -23.55 -13.57 17.44
CA ILE A 73 -24.63 -12.92 18.20
C ILE A 73 -25.73 -12.44 17.26
N ALA A 74 -25.38 -11.80 16.14
CA ALA A 74 -26.33 -11.34 15.14
C ALA A 74 -27.13 -12.51 14.53
N ALA A 75 -26.47 -13.60 14.17
CA ALA A 75 -27.11 -14.79 13.63
C ALA A 75 -28.02 -15.47 14.66
N GLN A 76 -27.55 -15.61 15.90
CA GLN A 76 -28.29 -16.31 16.97
C GLN A 76 -29.52 -15.53 17.45
N LEU A 77 -29.46 -14.19 17.47
CA LEU A 77 -30.57 -13.34 17.91
C LEU A 77 -31.44 -12.83 16.75
N GLY A 78 -31.12 -13.17 15.50
CA GLY A 78 -31.86 -12.70 14.33
C GLY A 78 -31.83 -11.18 14.12
N VAL A 79 -30.78 -10.50 14.61
CA VAL A 79 -30.64 -9.03 14.52
C VAL A 79 -29.58 -8.62 13.50
N ALA A 80 -29.68 -7.41 12.98
CA ALA A 80 -28.65 -6.85 12.11
C ALA A 80 -27.29 -6.79 12.84
N LYS A 81 -26.20 -7.05 12.10
CA LYS A 81 -24.82 -6.99 12.63
C LYS A 81 -24.48 -5.65 13.28
N SER A 82 -24.96 -4.56 12.68
CA SER A 82 -24.80 -3.20 13.22
C SER A 82 -25.50 -3.03 14.57
N THR A 83 -26.67 -3.63 14.75
CA THR A 83 -27.42 -3.63 16.02
C THR A 83 -26.69 -4.44 17.09
N ALA A 84 -26.26 -5.67 16.78
CA ALA A 84 -25.46 -6.49 17.70
C ALA A 84 -24.15 -5.77 18.10
N TYR A 85 -23.44 -5.16 17.14
CA TYR A 85 -22.23 -4.38 17.40
C TYR A 85 -22.48 -3.21 18.35
N GLN A 86 -23.52 -2.41 18.10
CA GLN A 86 -23.84 -1.26 18.97
C GLN A 86 -24.07 -1.70 20.42
N TRP A 87 -24.68 -2.87 20.64
CA TRP A 87 -24.92 -3.39 21.98
C TRP A 87 -23.64 -3.88 22.66
N VAL A 88 -22.72 -4.51 21.93
CA VAL A 88 -21.59 -5.24 22.55
C VAL A 88 -20.21 -4.60 22.33
N ARG A 89 -20.11 -3.50 21.56
CA ARG A 89 -18.82 -2.85 21.20
C ARG A 89 -17.95 -2.43 22.39
N HIS A 90 -18.55 -2.23 23.56
CA HIS A 90 -17.88 -1.80 24.79
C HIS A 90 -17.35 -2.98 25.61
N LEU A 91 -17.71 -4.22 25.24
CA LEU A 91 -17.23 -5.44 25.85
C LEU A 91 -16.11 -6.03 24.98
N PRO A 92 -14.90 -6.22 25.54
CA PRO A 92 -13.84 -6.92 24.81
C PRO A 92 -14.33 -8.32 24.43
N LEU A 93 -13.85 -8.83 23.30
CA LEU A 93 -13.97 -10.27 23.02
C LEU A 93 -12.90 -10.93 23.87
N ASP A 94 -13.26 -11.39 25.06
CA ASP A 94 -12.32 -12.00 26.02
C ASP A 94 -11.60 -13.22 25.41
N PRO A 95 -10.37 -13.55 25.84
CA PRO A 95 -9.16 -13.45 25.03
C PRO A 95 -8.46 -14.81 25.06
N ASP A 96 -9.24 -15.89 24.96
CA ASP A 96 -8.65 -17.23 24.92
C ASP A 96 -7.82 -17.30 23.63
N ASP A 97 -6.50 -17.14 23.77
CA ASP A 97 -5.53 -17.14 22.68
C ASP A 97 -5.71 -18.38 21.81
N ALA A 98 -6.07 -19.54 22.41
CA ALA A 98 -6.34 -20.75 21.67
C ALA A 98 -7.62 -20.66 20.82
N THR A 99 -8.65 -19.96 21.28
CA THR A 99 -9.88 -19.72 20.49
C THR A 99 -9.67 -18.62 19.44
N ALA A 100 -8.88 -17.60 19.75
CA ALA A 100 -8.49 -16.56 18.80
C ALA A 100 -7.60 -17.11 17.68
N GLU A 101 -6.65 -17.99 18.01
CA GLU A 101 -5.75 -18.62 17.04
C GLU A 101 -6.52 -19.61 16.16
N ARG A 102 -7.37 -20.48 16.73
CA ARG A 102 -8.26 -21.35 15.94
C ARG A 102 -9.14 -20.56 14.96
N ARG A 103 -9.64 -19.38 15.36
CA ARG A 103 -10.41 -18.49 14.46
C ARG A 103 -9.53 -17.90 13.36
N ARG A 104 -8.29 -17.52 13.66
CA ARG A 104 -7.32 -17.02 12.67
C ARG A 104 -6.90 -18.12 11.70
N GLU A 105 -6.59 -19.31 12.18
CA GLU A 105 -6.28 -20.48 11.38
C GLU A 105 -7.43 -20.87 10.48
N HIS A 106 -8.65 -20.96 11.01
CA HIS A 106 -9.85 -21.22 10.20
C HIS A 106 -10.08 -20.10 9.17
N SER A 107 -9.88 -18.83 9.53
CA SER A 107 -9.98 -17.71 8.58
C SER A 107 -8.91 -17.78 7.50
N LYS A 108 -7.68 -18.14 7.84
CA LYS A 108 -6.58 -18.35 6.89
C LYS A 108 -6.90 -19.52 5.98
N ALA A 109 -7.34 -20.66 6.51
CA ALA A 109 -7.72 -21.84 5.75
C ALA A 109 -8.89 -21.57 4.80
N MET A 110 -9.90 -20.82 5.23
CA MET A 110 -11.01 -20.40 4.36
C MET A 110 -10.57 -19.41 3.28
N THR A 111 -9.64 -18.51 3.60
CA THR A 111 -9.05 -17.59 2.61
C THR A 111 -8.20 -18.38 1.62
N GLU A 112 -7.39 -19.31 2.10
CA GLU A 112 -6.55 -20.19 1.28
C GLU A 112 -7.40 -21.06 0.36
N ALA A 113 -8.43 -21.72 0.88
CA ALA A 113 -9.36 -22.52 0.08
C ALA A 113 -10.11 -21.68 -0.97
N ARG A 114 -10.44 -20.42 -0.65
CA ARG A 114 -11.15 -19.53 -1.57
C ARG A 114 -10.25 -18.94 -2.66
N TRP A 115 -8.99 -18.67 -2.33
CA TRP A 115 -8.08 -17.91 -3.20
C TRP A 115 -6.93 -18.75 -3.77
N SER A 116 -6.76 -20.00 -3.38
CA SER A 116 -5.77 -20.94 -3.95
C SER A 116 -6.02 -21.15 -5.44
N ALA A 117 -7.21 -21.62 -5.82
CA ALA A 117 -7.57 -21.82 -7.23
C ALA A 117 -7.45 -20.53 -8.06
N TYR A 118 -7.78 -19.37 -7.48
CA TYR A 118 -7.60 -18.08 -8.15
C TYR A 118 -6.12 -17.70 -8.33
N ARG A 119 -5.28 -17.94 -7.32
CA ARG A 119 -3.83 -17.71 -7.40
C ARG A 119 -3.17 -18.66 -8.38
N GLU A 120 -3.51 -19.94 -8.34
CA GLU A 120 -3.03 -20.94 -9.29
C GLU A 120 -3.41 -20.56 -10.73
N ALA A 121 -4.67 -20.20 -10.97
CA ALA A 121 -5.11 -19.74 -12.30
C ALA A 121 -4.38 -18.46 -12.74
N ARG A 122 -4.17 -17.51 -11.82
CA ARG A 122 -3.41 -16.28 -12.09
C ARG A 122 -1.94 -16.58 -12.41
N ASP A 123 -1.29 -17.42 -11.62
CA ASP A 123 0.12 -17.78 -11.78
C ASP A 123 0.31 -18.56 -13.08
N ALA A 124 -0.61 -19.47 -13.41
CA ALA A 124 -0.65 -20.17 -14.69
C ALA A 124 -0.83 -19.20 -15.87
N ALA A 125 -1.73 -18.22 -15.75
CA ALA A 125 -1.93 -17.19 -16.77
C ALA A 125 -0.67 -16.31 -16.93
N GLN A 126 0.01 -15.98 -15.83
CA GLN A 126 1.27 -15.24 -15.87
C GLN A 126 2.37 -16.04 -16.59
N VAL A 127 2.52 -17.33 -16.28
CA VAL A 127 3.49 -18.21 -16.94
C VAL A 127 3.19 -18.32 -18.44
N ALA A 128 1.92 -18.50 -18.81
CA ALA A 128 1.50 -18.58 -20.20
C ALA A 128 1.81 -17.28 -20.97
N GLU A 129 1.52 -16.13 -20.37
CA GLU A 129 1.81 -14.82 -20.96
C GLU A 129 3.32 -14.56 -21.08
N HIS A 130 4.11 -14.92 -20.06
CA HIS A 130 5.57 -14.85 -20.14
C HIS A 130 6.12 -15.71 -21.29
N ALA A 131 5.61 -16.94 -21.47
CA ALA A 131 6.03 -17.82 -22.55
C ALA A 131 5.66 -17.24 -23.93
N ARG A 132 4.44 -16.69 -24.06
CA ARG A 132 3.99 -16.02 -25.29
C ARG A 132 4.88 -14.82 -25.63
N ALA A 133 5.17 -13.98 -24.64
CA ALA A 133 6.03 -12.81 -24.82
C ALA A 133 7.48 -13.20 -25.15
N ALA A 134 8.00 -14.27 -24.55
CA ALA A 134 9.33 -14.79 -24.88
C ALA A 134 9.45 -15.20 -26.35
N GLY A 135 8.38 -15.77 -26.93
CA GLY A 135 8.32 -16.12 -28.35
C GLY A 135 8.42 -14.92 -29.31
N VAL A 136 7.98 -13.73 -28.88
CA VAL A 136 8.08 -12.49 -29.68
C VAL A 136 9.53 -12.01 -29.79
N VAL A 137 10.32 -12.19 -28.73
CA VAL A 137 11.70 -11.68 -28.67
C VAL A 137 12.64 -12.48 -29.56
N GLY A 138 12.51 -13.82 -29.57
CA GLY A 138 13.37 -14.69 -30.37
C GLY A 138 14.88 -14.44 -30.13
N GLY A 139 15.67 -14.55 -31.20
CA GLY A 139 17.09 -14.17 -31.18
C GLY A 139 17.27 -12.68 -31.47
N LEU A 140 18.07 -11.98 -30.66
CA LEU A 140 18.39 -10.58 -30.89
C LEU A 140 19.52 -10.43 -31.92
N GLY A 141 19.20 -9.83 -33.07
CA GLY A 141 20.18 -9.45 -34.07
C GLY A 141 20.92 -8.16 -33.71
N GLU A 142 21.88 -7.78 -34.56
CA GLU A 142 22.66 -6.54 -34.38
C GLU A 142 21.76 -5.30 -34.37
N ARG A 143 20.82 -5.21 -35.31
CA ARG A 143 19.87 -4.11 -35.41
C ARG A 143 19.02 -3.98 -34.14
N ASP A 144 18.54 -5.09 -33.58
CA ASP A 144 17.71 -5.09 -32.38
C ASP A 144 18.51 -4.56 -31.18
N LEU A 145 19.75 -5.02 -31.02
CA LEU A 145 20.65 -4.54 -29.97
C LEU A 145 20.96 -3.05 -30.11
N LEU A 146 21.17 -2.55 -31.34
CA LEU A 146 21.39 -1.13 -31.60
C LEU A 146 20.19 -0.27 -31.19
N MET A 147 18.98 -0.63 -31.64
CA MET A 147 17.76 0.13 -31.32
C MET A 147 17.43 0.06 -29.83
N LEU A 148 17.49 -1.14 -29.24
CA LEU A 148 17.18 -1.37 -27.83
C LEU A 148 18.18 -0.67 -26.91
N GLY A 149 19.48 -0.77 -27.21
CA GLY A 149 20.53 -0.10 -26.45
C GLY A 149 20.44 1.42 -26.53
N ALA A 150 20.11 1.97 -27.71
CA ALA A 150 19.85 3.40 -27.88
C ALA A 150 18.67 3.86 -27.02
N ALA A 151 17.55 3.14 -27.06
CA ALA A 151 16.35 3.45 -26.28
C ALA A 151 16.61 3.38 -24.77
N ILE A 152 17.26 2.31 -24.30
CA ILE A 152 17.63 2.15 -22.88
C ILE A 152 18.54 3.28 -22.43
N TYR A 153 19.55 3.63 -23.22
CA TYR A 153 20.41 4.78 -22.92
C TYR A 153 19.61 6.09 -22.88
N TRP A 154 18.66 6.29 -23.77
CA TRP A 154 17.82 7.48 -23.74
C TRP A 154 16.92 7.57 -22.51
N CYS A 155 16.53 6.43 -21.93
CA CYS A 155 15.72 6.42 -20.70
C CYS A 155 16.58 6.63 -19.44
N GLU A 156 17.68 5.90 -19.31
CA GLU A 156 18.44 5.77 -18.05
C GLU A 156 19.85 6.39 -18.10
N GLY A 157 20.32 6.76 -19.29
CA GLY A 157 21.65 7.33 -19.52
C GLY A 157 21.73 8.82 -19.24
N ALA A 158 22.95 9.29 -18.95
CA ALA A 158 23.23 10.70 -18.79
C ALA A 158 23.07 11.43 -20.14
N LYS A 159 22.27 12.49 -20.16
CA LYS A 159 22.06 13.33 -21.34
C LYS A 159 22.92 14.58 -21.28
N SER A 160 23.41 14.99 -22.43
CA SER A 160 23.97 16.33 -22.63
C SER A 160 22.88 17.36 -22.36
N LYS A 161 23.22 18.45 -21.66
CA LYS A 161 22.31 19.57 -21.39
C LYS A 161 22.91 20.86 -21.95
N PRO A 162 22.11 21.87 -22.36
CA PRO A 162 22.65 23.13 -22.89
C PRO A 162 23.69 23.78 -21.96
N TRP A 163 23.46 23.71 -20.65
CA TRP A 163 24.37 24.21 -19.61
C TRP A 163 25.47 23.22 -19.18
N ARG A 164 25.46 21.99 -19.71
CA ARG A 164 26.45 20.95 -19.44
C ARG A 164 26.57 20.01 -20.63
N ARG A 165 27.38 20.42 -21.61
CA ARG A 165 27.68 19.63 -22.82
C ARG A 165 28.63 18.46 -22.49
N ALA A 166 28.15 17.52 -21.70
CA ALA A 166 28.83 16.27 -21.42
C ALA A 166 28.38 15.22 -22.43
N VAL A 167 29.20 15.00 -23.45
CA VAL A 167 29.03 13.96 -24.49
C VAL A 167 29.72 12.65 -24.10
N THR A 168 29.85 12.42 -22.81
CA THR A 168 30.41 11.18 -22.25
C THR A 168 29.26 10.28 -21.85
N ILE A 169 29.27 9.06 -22.36
CA ILE A 169 28.25 8.06 -22.05
C ILE A 169 28.46 7.61 -20.61
N GLN A 170 27.45 7.88 -19.80
CA GLN A 170 27.35 7.39 -18.44
C GLN A 170 26.00 6.73 -18.27
N PHE A 171 26.00 5.47 -17.85
CA PHE A 171 24.80 4.66 -17.65
C PHE A 171 24.81 4.11 -16.24
N VAL A 172 23.71 4.29 -15.51
CA VAL A 172 23.62 3.91 -14.08
C VAL A 172 22.36 3.12 -13.86
N ASN A 173 22.50 1.90 -13.32
CA ASN A 173 21.33 1.11 -12.97
C ASN A 173 21.64 0.11 -11.83
N THR A 174 20.59 -0.44 -11.22
CA THR A 174 20.68 -1.51 -10.21
C THR A 174 20.36 -2.88 -10.78
N ASP A 175 19.73 -2.95 -11.94
CA ASP A 175 19.31 -4.21 -12.56
C ASP A 175 20.46 -4.83 -13.39
N PRO A 176 20.93 -6.05 -13.04
CA PRO A 176 22.01 -6.70 -13.77
C PRO A 176 21.63 -7.15 -15.17
N GLY A 177 20.35 -7.42 -15.46
CA GLY A 177 19.88 -7.77 -16.80
C GLY A 177 19.96 -6.59 -17.75
N LEU A 178 19.48 -5.42 -17.32
CA LEU A 178 19.54 -4.19 -18.09
C LEU A 178 20.99 -3.73 -18.34
N LEU A 179 21.85 -3.83 -17.33
CA LEU A 179 23.28 -3.54 -17.48
C LEU A 179 23.97 -4.51 -18.45
N ALA A 180 23.64 -5.80 -18.40
CA ALA A 180 24.18 -6.78 -19.34
C ALA A 180 23.77 -6.48 -20.79
N LEU A 181 22.51 -6.08 -21.00
CA LEU A 181 22.01 -5.68 -22.31
C LEU A 181 22.70 -4.42 -22.84
N PHE A 182 22.89 -3.42 -21.97
CA PHE A 182 23.63 -2.21 -22.33
C PHE A 182 25.10 -2.52 -22.68
N LEU A 183 25.77 -3.44 -21.96
CA LEU A 183 27.12 -3.89 -22.29
C LEU A 183 27.17 -4.61 -23.66
N ARG A 184 26.18 -5.44 -23.98
CA ARG A 184 26.06 -6.07 -25.31
C ARG A 184 25.86 -5.03 -26.43
N PHE A 185 25.07 -3.99 -26.18
CA PHE A 185 24.95 -2.86 -27.10
C PHE A 185 26.29 -2.15 -27.33
N LEU A 186 27.07 -1.91 -26.27
CA LEU A 186 28.40 -1.31 -26.38
C LEU A 186 29.34 -2.19 -27.22
N GLU A 187 29.34 -3.50 -27.01
CA GLU A 187 30.14 -4.44 -27.80
C GLU A 187 29.80 -4.40 -29.29
N VAL A 188 28.50 -4.38 -29.63
CA VAL A 188 28.01 -4.21 -31.02
C VAL A 188 28.45 -2.86 -31.60
N CYS A 189 28.55 -1.83 -30.76
CA CYS A 189 29.08 -0.53 -31.16
C CYS A 189 30.63 -0.49 -31.21
N GLY A 190 31.31 -1.63 -31.05
CA GLY A 190 32.78 -1.73 -31.10
C GLY A 190 33.48 -1.31 -29.80
N VAL A 191 32.75 -1.22 -28.68
CA VAL A 191 33.29 -0.85 -27.37
C VAL A 191 33.43 -2.10 -26.49
N ASP A 192 34.64 -2.60 -26.37
CA ASP A 192 34.97 -3.73 -25.50
C ASP A 192 34.82 -3.39 -24.00
N ARG A 193 34.54 -4.39 -23.15
CA ARG A 193 34.36 -4.22 -21.68
C ARG A 193 35.59 -3.68 -20.96
N THR A 194 36.77 -3.76 -21.55
CA THR A 194 37.99 -3.15 -21.00
C THR A 194 38.06 -1.64 -21.22
N VAL A 195 37.28 -1.09 -22.15
CA VAL A 195 37.28 0.35 -22.47
C VAL A 195 36.57 1.18 -21.40
N PRO A 196 35.33 0.84 -20.95
CA PRO A 196 34.67 1.59 -19.90
C PRO A 196 35.43 1.58 -18.58
N THR A 197 35.01 2.48 -17.70
CA THR A 197 35.31 2.40 -16.27
C THR A 197 34.03 2.12 -15.53
N TYR A 198 34.17 1.39 -14.42
CA TYR A 198 33.05 0.94 -13.60
C TYR A 198 33.14 1.59 -12.23
N ARG A 199 32.01 1.85 -11.60
CA ARG A 199 31.99 2.34 -10.22
C ARG A 199 30.72 1.88 -9.54
N VAL A 200 30.86 1.30 -8.35
CA VAL A 200 29.71 1.01 -7.50
C VAL A 200 29.32 2.26 -6.74
N SER A 201 28.02 2.53 -6.66
CA SER A 201 27.47 3.47 -5.68
C SER A 201 26.49 2.76 -4.76
N ILE A 202 26.81 2.72 -3.48
CA ILE A 202 26.12 1.90 -2.48
C ILE A 202 25.99 2.67 -1.17
N HIS A 203 25.03 2.30 -0.33
CA HIS A 203 24.89 2.88 1.00
C HIS A 203 26.07 2.49 1.91
N GLU A 204 26.49 3.38 2.80
CA GLU A 204 27.65 3.15 3.68
C GLU A 204 27.49 1.96 4.65
N SER A 205 26.25 1.56 4.92
CA SER A 205 25.93 0.41 5.78
C SER A 205 26.11 -0.95 5.09
N ALA A 206 26.46 -0.99 3.81
CA ALA A 206 26.60 -2.22 3.03
C ALA A 206 28.06 -2.50 2.67
N ASP A 207 28.38 -3.77 2.42
CA ASP A 207 29.72 -4.19 2.03
C ASP A 207 30.03 -3.77 0.57
N ALA A 208 30.80 -2.69 0.46
CA ALA A 208 31.24 -2.13 -0.81
C ALA A 208 32.14 -3.08 -1.62
N GLU A 209 32.99 -3.87 -0.96
CA GLU A 209 33.91 -4.77 -1.65
C GLU A 209 33.18 -6.01 -2.16
N ALA A 210 32.28 -6.58 -1.36
CA ALA A 210 31.42 -7.68 -1.78
C ALA A 210 30.55 -7.27 -2.98
N ALA A 211 30.01 -6.06 -2.97
CA ALA A 211 29.26 -5.51 -4.10
C ALA A 211 30.11 -5.43 -5.38
N VAL A 212 31.36 -4.94 -5.29
CA VAL A 212 32.28 -4.91 -6.44
C VAL A 212 32.56 -6.32 -6.97
N ARG A 213 32.91 -7.26 -6.10
CA ARG A 213 33.15 -8.67 -6.49
C ARG A 213 31.93 -9.29 -7.15
N TRP A 214 30.74 -9.01 -6.63
CA TRP A 214 29.49 -9.48 -7.22
C TRP A 214 29.27 -8.93 -8.63
N TRP A 215 29.44 -7.62 -8.85
CA TRP A 215 29.30 -7.03 -10.18
C TRP A 215 30.34 -7.56 -11.18
N VAL A 216 31.59 -7.72 -10.74
CA VAL A 216 32.67 -8.33 -11.53
C VAL A 216 32.26 -9.73 -12.01
N GLY A 217 31.79 -10.59 -11.10
CA GLY A 217 31.36 -11.94 -11.45
C GLY A 217 30.09 -11.97 -12.30
N ARG A 218 29.06 -11.22 -11.88
CA ARG A 218 27.72 -11.23 -12.50
C ARG A 218 27.73 -10.72 -13.94
N LEU A 219 28.57 -9.73 -14.22
CA LEU A 219 28.66 -9.07 -15.53
C LEU A 219 30.00 -9.35 -16.23
N ARG A 220 30.85 -10.24 -15.72
CA ARG A 220 32.16 -10.59 -16.29
C ARG A 220 32.97 -9.34 -16.67
N LEU A 221 33.13 -8.44 -15.70
CA LEU A 221 33.78 -7.15 -15.88
C LEU A 221 35.24 -7.20 -15.39
N PRO A 222 36.17 -6.50 -16.05
CA PRO A 222 37.55 -6.39 -15.58
C PRO A 222 37.63 -5.62 -14.26
N ALA A 223 38.09 -6.27 -13.19
CA ALA A 223 38.12 -5.72 -11.83
C ALA A 223 39.03 -4.47 -11.74
N GLU A 224 40.12 -4.44 -12.50
CA GLU A 224 41.06 -3.33 -12.60
C GLU A 224 40.46 -2.05 -13.20
N ARG A 225 39.30 -2.16 -13.85
CA ARG A 225 38.56 -1.00 -14.40
C ARG A 225 37.58 -0.40 -13.40
N PHE A 226 37.43 -0.98 -12.22
CA PHE A 226 36.61 -0.41 -11.15
C PHE A 226 37.33 0.78 -10.49
N ARG A 227 36.62 1.90 -10.39
CA ARG A 227 37.01 3.09 -9.65
C ARG A 227 36.51 3.00 -8.21
N ARG A 228 37.08 3.83 -7.34
CA ARG A 228 36.67 3.96 -5.93
C ARG A 228 35.14 4.07 -5.80
N THR A 229 34.55 3.16 -5.03
CA THR A 229 33.13 3.12 -4.69
C THR A 229 32.66 4.43 -4.07
N VAL A 230 31.46 4.86 -4.44
CA VAL A 230 30.81 6.05 -3.85
C VAL A 230 29.83 5.60 -2.77
N LEU A 231 30.14 5.97 -1.52
CA LEU A 231 29.29 5.68 -0.37
C LEU A 231 28.23 6.77 -0.19
N LYS A 232 26.95 6.37 -0.21
CA LYS A 232 25.82 7.24 0.08
C LYS A 232 25.58 7.24 1.60
N ARG A 233 25.60 8.43 2.21
CA ARG A 233 25.48 8.66 3.67
C ARG A 233 24.06 9.02 4.14
N HIS A 234 23.10 9.12 3.23
CA HIS A 234 21.73 9.47 3.60
C HIS A 234 20.96 8.24 4.05
N ASN A 235 20.48 8.25 5.29
CA ASN A 235 19.52 7.30 5.82
C ASN A 235 18.10 7.75 5.41
N PRO A 236 17.46 7.13 4.41
CA PRO A 236 16.10 7.48 4.03
C PRO A 236 15.17 7.11 5.20
N THR A 237 14.27 8.02 5.60
CA THR A 237 13.21 7.75 6.59
C THR A 237 12.19 6.69 6.15
N THR A 238 12.37 6.13 4.95
CA THR A 238 11.52 5.06 4.39
C THR A 238 12.09 3.70 4.74
N VAL A 239 11.23 2.79 5.19
CA VAL A 239 11.60 1.38 5.45
C VAL A 239 12.07 0.77 4.14
N ARG A 240 13.39 0.71 3.99
CA ARG A 240 14.05 0.20 2.79
C ARG A 240 13.94 -1.32 2.80
N ARG A 241 13.20 -1.88 1.84
CA ARG A 241 13.03 -3.35 1.69
C ARG A 241 14.26 -4.04 1.07
N ASN A 242 15.19 -3.28 0.49
CA ASN A 242 16.41 -3.78 -0.16
C ASN A 242 17.65 -3.57 0.73
N THR A 243 17.65 -4.12 1.94
CA THR A 243 18.74 -3.97 2.94
C THR A 243 19.46 -5.28 3.27
N GLY A 244 19.13 -6.40 2.61
CA GLY A 244 19.78 -7.69 2.83
C GLY A 244 20.98 -7.97 1.91
N ASP A 245 21.54 -9.18 2.01
CA ASP A 245 22.73 -9.66 1.29
C ASP A 245 22.63 -9.61 -0.24
N THR A 246 21.43 -9.42 -0.77
CA THR A 246 21.14 -9.27 -2.20
C THR A 246 21.29 -7.84 -2.71
N TYR A 247 21.59 -6.88 -1.83
CA TYR A 247 21.78 -5.48 -2.22
C TYR A 247 23.24 -5.17 -2.57
N HIS A 248 23.52 -5.00 -3.87
CA HIS A 248 24.86 -4.71 -4.39
C HIS A 248 25.04 -3.27 -4.89
N GLY A 249 24.17 -2.33 -4.49
CA GLY A 249 24.23 -0.94 -4.97
C GLY A 249 23.79 -0.76 -6.42
N CYS A 250 24.05 0.41 -6.98
CA CYS A 250 23.97 0.64 -8.42
C CYS A 250 25.36 0.61 -9.06
N LEU A 251 25.44 0.08 -10.27
CA LEU A 251 26.64 0.14 -11.09
C LEU A 251 26.57 1.35 -12.01
N VAL A 252 27.64 2.13 -12.01
CA VAL A 252 27.88 3.22 -12.96
C VAL A 252 28.87 2.74 -14.00
N ILE A 253 28.46 2.71 -15.26
CA ILE A 253 29.29 2.47 -16.43
C ILE A 253 29.62 3.83 -17.04
N THR A 254 30.90 4.12 -17.28
CA THR A 254 31.32 5.35 -17.95
C THR A 254 32.25 5.01 -19.11
N VAL A 255 31.84 5.37 -20.33
CA VAL A 255 32.63 5.14 -21.55
C VAL A 255 33.43 6.40 -21.85
N PRO A 256 34.76 6.40 -21.69
CA PRO A 256 35.57 7.57 -21.98
C PRO A 256 35.60 7.87 -23.48
N ARG A 257 35.74 9.15 -23.86
CA ARG A 257 35.88 9.59 -25.26
C ARG A 257 34.75 9.12 -26.19
N SER A 258 33.54 8.95 -25.68
CA SER A 258 32.41 8.34 -26.38
C SER A 258 31.54 9.33 -27.18
N ARG A 259 32.10 10.42 -27.68
CA ARG A 259 31.32 11.50 -28.31
C ARG A 259 30.56 11.01 -29.55
N GLU A 260 31.26 10.30 -30.42
CA GLU A 260 30.69 9.76 -31.66
C GLU A 260 29.58 8.76 -31.37
N LEU A 261 29.80 7.87 -30.40
CA LEU A 261 28.77 6.91 -29.97
C LEU A 261 27.56 7.62 -29.36
N TYR A 262 27.77 8.68 -28.58
CA TYR A 262 26.68 9.48 -28.03
C TYR A 262 25.84 10.12 -29.16
N TRP A 263 26.47 10.71 -30.18
CA TRP A 263 25.77 11.25 -31.34
C TRP A 263 25.06 10.19 -32.17
N ARG A 264 25.65 9.01 -32.30
CA ARG A 264 25.01 7.87 -32.96
C ARG A 264 23.71 7.49 -32.23
N ILE A 265 23.72 7.46 -30.90
CA ILE A 265 22.52 7.24 -30.09
C ILE A 265 21.50 8.34 -30.29
N GLU A 266 21.91 9.62 -30.23
CA GLU A 266 21.02 10.76 -30.51
C GLU A 266 20.35 10.66 -31.88
N GLY A 267 21.11 10.32 -32.93
CA GLY A 267 20.59 10.14 -34.27
C GLY A 267 19.58 8.99 -34.38
N MET A 268 19.86 7.84 -33.76
CA MET A 268 18.93 6.70 -33.71
C MET A 268 17.62 7.07 -33.01
N ILE A 269 17.69 7.80 -31.90
CA ILE A 269 16.50 8.23 -31.15
C ILE A 269 15.68 9.26 -31.93
N ALA A 270 16.35 10.24 -32.54
CA ALA A 270 15.67 11.24 -33.36
C ALA A 270 14.86 10.58 -34.49
N GLU A 271 15.43 9.55 -35.14
CA GLU A 271 14.74 8.79 -36.18
C GLU A 271 13.57 7.97 -35.63
N LEU A 272 13.72 7.33 -34.46
CA LEU A 272 12.62 6.62 -33.81
C LEU A 272 11.45 7.55 -33.45
N PHE A 273 11.75 8.77 -33.00
CA PHE A 273 10.72 9.79 -32.73
C PHE A 273 10.03 10.24 -34.01
N ARG A 274 10.79 10.53 -35.08
CA ARG A 274 10.23 10.88 -36.39
C ARG A 274 9.25 9.81 -36.89
N ILE A 275 9.64 8.53 -36.81
CA ILE A 275 8.78 7.41 -37.22
C ILE A 275 7.51 7.34 -36.36
N ALA A 276 7.63 7.51 -35.03
CA ALA A 276 6.48 7.48 -34.13
C ALA A 276 5.49 8.63 -34.43
N ASP A 277 6.00 9.82 -34.70
CA ASP A 277 5.19 11.00 -35.04
C ASP A 277 4.47 10.82 -36.41
N GLU A 278 5.13 10.20 -37.40
CA GLU A 278 4.53 9.92 -38.72
C GLU A 278 3.41 8.90 -38.67
N VAL A 279 3.51 7.88 -37.81
CA VAL A 279 2.43 6.91 -37.60
C VAL A 279 1.21 7.61 -37.00
N GLN A 280 1.41 8.47 -36.00
CA GLN A 280 0.33 9.26 -35.40
C GLN A 280 -0.31 10.22 -36.41
N GLY A 281 0.48 10.82 -37.32
CA GLY A 281 -0.02 11.69 -38.38
C GLY A 281 -0.84 10.97 -39.45
N LYS A 282 -0.53 9.70 -39.75
CA LYS A 282 -1.29 8.87 -40.70
C LYS A 282 -2.62 8.38 -40.12
N ASP A 283 -2.65 8.04 -38.83
CA ASP A 283 -3.87 7.62 -38.13
C ASP A 283 -4.82 8.80 -37.82
N ALA A 284 -4.33 10.05 -37.97
CA ALA A 284 -5.09 11.28 -37.76
C ALA A 284 -5.64 11.93 -39.05
N ALA A 285 -5.37 11.35 -40.23
CA ALA A 285 -5.96 11.81 -41.50
C ALA A 285 -7.33 11.13 -41.72
N PRO A 286 -8.42 11.90 -41.95
CA PRO A 286 -9.77 11.36 -42.15
C PRO A 286 -9.94 10.61 -43.48
#